data_AF-A0A955RW23-F1
#
_entry.id   AF-A0A955RW23-F1
#
_cell.length_a   1.000
_cell.length_b   1.000
_cell.length_c   1.000
_cell.angle_alpha   90.00
_cell.angle_beta   90.00
_cell.angle_gamma   90.00
#
_symmetry.space_group_name_H-M   'P 1'
#
loop_
_entity.id
_entity.type
_entity.pdbx_description
1 polymer ?
#
loop_
_entity_poly.entity_id
_entity_poly.type
_entity_poly.pdbx_seq_one_letter_code
_entity_poly.pdbx_strand_id
1 'polypeptide(L)' 'MGQDLYENFESAKKVFDSANEICGYDLKEICFKGPNEKLQQTRYAQSAIYTVSMA' A
#
# COMPACT_ATOMS: atom_id res chain seq x y z
N MET A 1 0.64 1.89 7.62
CA MET A 1 1.45 2.87 6.87
C MET A 1 0.62 3.47 5.75
N GLY A 2 0.55 4.80 5.64
CA GLY A 2 -0.09 5.49 4.50
C GLY A 2 -1.62 5.52 4.48
N GLN A 3 -2.31 5.07 5.53
CA GLN A 3 -3.77 5.11 5.59
C GLN A 3 -4.30 6.55 5.61
N ASP A 4 -3.66 7.44 6.40
CA ASP A 4 -4.04 8.85 6.44
C ASP A 4 -3.92 9.51 5.06
N LEU A 5 -2.90 9.15 4.27
CA LEU A 5 -2.74 9.67 2.91
C LEU A 5 -3.92 9.22 2.03
N TYR A 6 -4.25 7.93 2.06
CA TYR A 6 -5.35 7.35 1.32
C TYR A 6 -6.71 7.97 1.66
N GLU A 7 -6.96 8.26 2.94
CA GLU A 7 -8.24 8.81 3.41
C GLU A 7 -8.38 10.31 3.15
N ASN A 8 -7.28 11.07 3.11
CA ASN A 8 -7.33 12.53 3.02
C ASN A 8 -7.02 13.09 1.62
N PHE A 9 -6.41 12.31 0.72
CA PHE A 9 -6.00 12.80 -0.60
C PHE A 9 -6.47 11.88 -1.73
N GLU A 10 -7.23 12.44 -2.68
CA GLU A 10 -7.71 11.68 -3.85
C GLU A 10 -6.56 11.19 -4.74
N SER A 11 -5.45 11.95 -4.82
CA SER A 11 -4.24 11.53 -5.53
C SER A 11 -3.62 10.27 -4.93
N ALA A 12 -3.48 10.23 -3.60
CA ALA A 12 -2.97 9.07 -2.87
C ALA A 12 -3.88 7.86 -3.09
N LYS A 13 -5.20 8.06 -3.01
CA LYS A 13 -6.19 7.00 -3.27
C LYS A 13 -5.98 6.34 -4.64
N LYS A 14 -5.79 7.13 -5.70
CA LYS A 14 -5.52 6.62 -7.06
C LYS A 14 -4.24 5.79 -7.13
N VAL A 15 -3.18 6.20 -6.42
CA VAL A 15 -1.92 5.45 -6.37
C VAL A 15 -2.11 4.09 -5.71
N PHE A 16 -2.75 4.05 -4.54
CA PHE A 16 -3.02 2.79 -3.83
C PHE A 16 -3.96 1.86 -4.59
N ASP A 17 -5.01 2.40 -5.22
CA ASP A 17 -5.95 1.61 -6.02
C ASP A 17 -5.24 0.97 -7.22
N SER A 18 -4.43 1.77 -7.95
CA SER A 18 -3.61 1.26 -9.06
C SER A 18 -2.61 0.20 -8.61
N ALA A 19 -1.98 0.39 -7.44
CA ALA A 19 -1.04 -0.57 -6.89
C ALA A 19 -1.70 -1.91 -6.55
N ASN A 20 -2.93 -1.91 -5.99
CA ASN A 20 -3.70 -3.12 -5.75
C ASN A 20 -4.00 -3.87 -7.05
N GLU A 21 -4.42 -3.16 -8.10
CA GLU A 21 -4.72 -3.76 -9.40
C GLU A 21 -3.47 -4.38 -10.05
N ILE A 22 -2.35 -3.66 -10.03
CA ILE A 22 -1.08 -4.13 -10.64
C ILE A 22 -0.49 -5.31 -9.85
N CYS A 23 -0.53 -5.26 -8.53
CA CYS A 23 0.03 -6.30 -7.68
C CYS A 23 -0.82 -7.58 -7.65
N GLY A 24 -2.12 -7.49 -7.96
CA GLY A 24 -3.05 -8.63 -7.93
C GLY A 24 -3.37 -9.13 -6.53
N TYR A 25 -3.15 -8.31 -5.50
CA TYR A 25 -3.52 -8.58 -4.10
C TYR A 25 -3.84 -7.28 -3.37
N ASP A 26 -4.49 -7.38 -2.22
CA ASP A 26 -4.87 -6.21 -1.44
C ASP A 26 -3.67 -5.61 -0.69
N LEU A 27 -2.86 -4.83 -1.40
CA LEU A 27 -1.72 -4.09 -0.87
C LEU A 27 -2.17 -3.03 0.13
N LYS A 28 -3.33 -2.38 -0.08
CA LYS A 28 -3.94 -1.45 0.88
C LYS A 28 -4.12 -2.11 2.24
N GLU A 29 -4.74 -3.29 2.28
CA GLU A 29 -4.93 -4.00 3.54
C GLU A 29 -3.60 -4.33 4.22
N ILE A 30 -2.60 -4.79 3.46
CA ILE A 30 -1.26 -5.10 3.97
C ILE A 30 -0.59 -3.83 4.54
N CYS A 31 -0.69 -2.71 3.84
CA CYS A 31 -0.14 -1.43 4.27
C CYS A 31 -0.85 -0.87 5.52
N PHE A 32 -2.17 -0.93 5.57
CA PHE A 32 -2.97 -0.25 6.59
C PHE A 32 -3.09 -1.07 7.88
N LYS A 33 -3.37 -2.37 7.75
CA LYS A 33 -3.64 -3.24 8.90
C LYS A 33 -2.43 -4.07 9.31
N GLY A 34 -1.57 -4.43 8.35
CA GLY A 34 -0.53 -5.42 8.56
C GLY A 34 -1.14 -6.82 8.78
N PRO A 35 -0.43 -7.86 8.37
CA PRO A 35 0.35 -8.50 9.42
C PRO A 35 1.81 -8.14 9.25
N ASN A 36 2.49 -7.82 10.36
CA ASN A 36 3.92 -7.53 10.36
C ASN A 36 4.73 -8.61 9.63
N GLU A 37 4.32 -9.87 9.71
CA GLU A 37 4.94 -10.98 8.98
C GLU A 37 4.84 -10.86 7.45
N LYS A 38 3.75 -10.29 6.90
CA LYS A 38 3.68 -10.01 5.45
C LYS A 38 4.56 -8.81 5.11
N LEU A 39 4.51 -7.74 5.90
CA LEU A 39 5.36 -6.56 5.68
C LEU A 39 6.86 -6.84 5.84
N GLN A 40 7.26 -7.94 6.49
CA GLN A 40 8.65 -8.39 6.57
C GLN A 40 9.10 -9.21 5.34
N GLN A 41 8.19 -9.69 4.51
CA GLN A 41 8.55 -10.37 3.28
C GLN A 41 8.85 -9.33 2.19
N THR A 42 10.03 -9.39 1.58
CA THR A 42 10.50 -8.44 0.57
C THR A 42 9.48 -8.17 -0.53
N ARG A 43 8.76 -9.21 -0.99
CA ARG A 43 7.71 -9.12 -2.02
C ARG A 43 6.57 -8.15 -1.71
N TYR A 44 6.25 -7.96 -0.43
CA TYR A 44 5.20 -7.05 0.02
C TYR A 44 5.79 -5.76 0.59
N ALA A 45 6.94 -5.85 1.25
CA ALA A 45 7.63 -4.71 1.82
C ALA A 45 7.99 -3.67 0.75
N GLN A 46 8.58 -4.12 -0.36
CA GLN A 46 9.04 -3.20 -1.41
C GLN A 46 7.88 -2.52 -2.14
N SER A 47 6.82 -3.25 -2.46
CA SER A 47 5.62 -2.68 -3.07
C SER A 47 4.91 -1.71 -2.12
N ALA A 48 4.83 -2.05 -0.83
CA ALA A 48 4.27 -1.17 0.20
C ALA A 48 5.05 0.14 0.33
N ILE A 49 6.38 0.06 0.49
CA ILE A 49 7.25 1.23 0.64
C ILE A 49 7.15 2.14 -0.59
N TYR A 50 7.23 1.57 -1.79
CA TYR A 50 7.14 2.34 -3.03
C TYR A 50 5.78 3.03 -3.18
N THR A 51 4.69 2.30 -2.93
CA THR A 51 3.33 2.84 -3.03
C THR A 51 3.12 3.98 -2.06
N VAL A 52 3.53 3.83 -0.80
CA VAL A 52 3.44 4.89 0.22
C VAL A 52 4.31 6.10 -0.12
N SER A 53 5.45 5.90 -0.79
CA SER A 53 6.36 6.99 -1.19
C SER A 53 5.84 7.78 -2.39
N MET A 54 5.00 7.17 -3.22
CA MET A 54 4.38 7.79 -4.40
C MET A 54 3.01 8.43 -4.11
N ALA A 55 2.32 7.97 -3.06
CA ALA A 55 0.99 8.41 -2.66
C ALA A 55 1.04 9.74 -1.88
#